data_AF-A0A1M6ZEC5-F1
#
_entry.id   AF-A0A1M6ZEC5-F1
#
_cell.length_a   1.000
_cell.length_b   1.000
_cell.length_c   1.000
_cell.angle_alpha   90.00
_cell.angle_beta   90.00
_cell.angle_gamma   90.00
#
_symmetry.space_group_name_H-M   'P 1'
#
loop_
_entity.id
_entity.type
_entity.pdbx_description
1 polymer ?
#
loop_
_entity_poly.entity_id
_entity_poly.type
_entity_poly.pdbx_seq_one_letter_code
_entity_poly.pdbx_strand_id
1 'polypeptide(L)'
;MRILNPRIPEEKKAEIISAYLNGTNSYEELGKYYNVEPSTIRCWVSRYRKSKNVVSLQADTKPLEDMARKKKEEKSPEVLALEARVRELELQNLALNTLIDVAEKNGIDIRKKSGAKQ
;
A
#
# COMPACT_ATOMS: atom_id res chain seq x y z
N MET A 1 -21.03 36.58 -6.14
CA MET A 1 -21.19 36.15 -4.74
C MET A 1 -19.83 35.76 -4.20
N ARG A 2 -19.39 36.31 -3.07
CA ARG A 2 -18.10 35.95 -2.45
C ARG A 2 -18.28 34.63 -1.71
N ILE A 3 -17.74 33.56 -2.27
CA ILE A 3 -17.79 32.24 -1.66
C ILE A 3 -16.66 32.18 -0.64
N LEU A 4 -17.07 31.94 0.60
CA LEU A 4 -16.21 31.85 1.77
C LEU A 4 -15.13 30.80 1.52
N ASN A 5 -13.89 31.13 1.87
CA ASN A 5 -12.90 30.12 2.20
C ASN A 5 -13.01 29.97 3.73
N PRO A 6 -14.03 29.24 4.25
CA PRO A 6 -14.14 29.06 5.68
C PRO A 6 -12.83 28.43 6.15
N ARG A 7 -12.41 28.76 7.36
CA ARG A 7 -11.25 28.15 7.99
C ARG A 7 -11.59 26.68 8.27
N ILE A 8 -11.56 25.85 7.24
CA ILE A 8 -11.84 24.42 7.34
C ILE A 8 -10.68 23.82 8.12
N PRO A 9 -10.95 23.16 9.25
CA PRO A 9 -9.93 22.42 10.00
C PRO A 9 -9.25 21.39 9.10
N GLU A 10 -7.96 21.15 9.35
CA GLU A 10 -7.17 20.23 8.52
C GLU A 10 -7.75 18.81 8.53
N GLU A 11 -8.34 18.38 9.64
CA GLU A 11 -9.07 17.11 9.79
C GLU A 11 -10.19 16.96 8.76
N LYS A 12 -11.02 17.99 8.60
CA LYS A 12 -12.12 17.98 7.61
C LYS A 12 -11.60 17.98 6.18
N LYS A 13 -10.46 18.65 5.90
CA LYS A 13 -9.85 18.58 4.57
C LYS A 13 -9.36 17.17 4.27
N ALA A 14 -8.73 16.51 5.25
CA ALA A 14 -8.24 15.14 5.11
C ALA A 14 -9.41 14.17 4.84
N GLU A 15 -10.53 14.34 5.55
CA GLU A 15 -11.77 13.56 5.33
C GLU A 15 -12.35 13.77 3.92
N ILE A 16 -12.40 15.00 3.43
CA ILE A 16 -12.87 15.30 2.06
C ILE A 16 -11.94 14.66 1.02
N ILE A 17 -10.63 14.75 1.22
CA ILE A 17 -9.65 14.14 0.32
C ILE A 17 -9.78 12.62 0.33
N SER A 18 -9.93 11.98 1.50
CA SER A 18 -10.06 10.52 1.59
C SER A 18 -11.36 10.03 0.96
N ALA A 19 -12.49 10.71 1.18
CA ALA A 19 -13.77 10.39 0.55
C ALA A 19 -13.69 10.45 -0.98
N TYR A 20 -12.97 11.45 -1.52
CA TYR A 20 -12.71 11.54 -2.95
C TYR A 20 -11.78 10.42 -3.46
N LEU A 21 -10.69 10.13 -2.74
CA LEU A 21 -9.71 9.11 -3.14
C LEU A 21 -10.28 7.68 -3.08
N ASN A 22 -11.21 7.43 -2.16
CA ASN A 22 -11.93 6.17 -2.05
C ASN A 22 -13.00 6.00 -3.15
N GLY A 23 -13.24 7.03 -3.97
CA GLY A 23 -14.24 7.00 -5.04
C GLY A 23 -15.69 7.06 -4.55
N THR A 24 -15.90 7.39 -3.27
CA THR A 24 -17.24 7.44 -2.66
C THR A 24 -18.06 8.62 -3.17
N ASN A 25 -17.41 9.75 -3.46
CA ASN A 25 -18.08 10.97 -3.90
C ASN A 25 -17.30 11.75 -4.96
N SER A 26 -18.04 12.43 -5.84
CA SER A 26 -17.48 13.36 -6.81
C SER A 26 -17.14 14.72 -6.19
N TYR A 27 -16.33 15.53 -6.88
CA TYR A 27 -16.01 16.90 -6.43
C TYR A 27 -17.24 17.77 -6.21
N GLU A 28 -18.30 17.57 -7.02
CA GLU A 28 -19.53 18.34 -6.93
C GLU A 28 -20.38 17.92 -5.72
N GLU A 29 -20.45 16.63 -5.43
CA GLU A 29 -21.13 16.10 -4.25
C GLU A 29 -20.47 16.55 -2.96
N LEU A 30 -19.14 16.44 -2.89
CA LEU A 30 -18.37 16.93 -1.75
C LEU A 30 -18.50 18.45 -1.60
N GLY A 31 -18.51 19.17 -2.72
CA GLY A 31 -18.69 20.62 -2.70
C GLY A 31 -20.05 21.04 -2.15
N LYS A 32 -21.12 20.32 -2.52
CA LYS A 32 -22.48 20.55 -1.98
C LYS A 32 -22.56 20.19 -0.50
N TYR A 33 -22.01 19.04 -0.10
CA TYR A 33 -22.10 18.55 1.27
C TYR A 33 -21.32 19.42 2.27
N TYR A 34 -20.09 19.80 1.91
CA TYR A 34 -19.22 20.59 2.77
C TYR A 34 -19.34 22.11 2.52
N ASN A 35 -20.20 22.53 1.59
CA ASN A 35 -20.34 23.91 1.12
C ASN A 35 -18.99 24.53 0.70
N VAL A 36 -18.21 23.76 -0.07
CA VAL A 36 -16.88 24.13 -0.58
C VAL A 36 -16.92 24.15 -2.09
N GLU A 37 -16.19 25.08 -2.70
CA GLU A 37 -16.07 25.09 -4.14
C GLU A 37 -15.32 23.83 -4.65
N PRO A 38 -15.82 23.11 -5.66
CA PRO A 38 -15.14 21.95 -6.25
C PRO A 38 -13.69 22.24 -6.67
N SER A 39 -13.42 23.46 -7.13
CA SER A 39 -12.08 23.99 -7.48
C SER A 39 -11.11 23.93 -6.29
N THR A 40 -11.59 24.25 -5.09
CA THR A 40 -10.82 24.23 -3.85
C THR A 40 -10.49 22.80 -3.44
N ILE A 41 -11.46 21.88 -3.55
CA ILE A 41 -11.26 20.45 -3.28
C ILE A 41 -10.22 19.86 -4.25
N ARG A 42 -10.30 20.20 -5.54
CA ARG A 42 -9.31 19.80 -6.54
C ARG A 42 -7.90 20.29 -6.20
N CYS A 43 -7.77 21.51 -5.68
CA CYS A 43 -6.49 22.05 -5.21
C CYS A 43 -5.93 21.23 -4.02
N TRP A 44 -6.77 20.89 -3.05
CA TRP A 44 -6.37 20.07 -1.90
C TRP A 44 -5.94 18.66 -2.31
N VAL A 45 -6.71 17.99 -3.18
CA VAL A 45 -6.35 16.68 -3.71
C VAL A 45 -5.05 16.73 -4.51
N SER A 46 -4.85 17.77 -5.33
CA SER A 46 -3.60 17.94 -6.09
C SER A 46 -2.39 18.12 -5.16
N ARG A 47 -2.52 18.94 -4.11
CA ARG A 47 -1.48 19.13 -3.10
C ARG A 47 -1.20 17.85 -2.34
N TYR A 48 -2.24 17.11 -1.95
CA TYR A 48 -2.12 15.83 -1.26
C TYR A 48 -1.43 14.77 -2.11
N ARG A 49 -1.76 14.69 -3.41
CA ARG A 49 -1.08 13.78 -4.34
C ARG A 49 0.39 14.14 -4.52
N LYS A 50 0.71 15.43 -4.64
CA LYS A 50 2.10 15.90 -4.70
C LYS A 50 2.85 15.59 -3.42
N SER A 51 2.27 15.86 -2.24
CA SER A 51 2.91 15.53 -0.95
C SER A 51 3.09 14.03 -0.77
N LYS A 52 2.11 13.19 -1.14
CA LYS A 52 2.28 11.73 -1.12
C LYS A 52 3.36 11.25 -2.09
N ASN A 53 3.47 11.85 -3.27
CA ASN A 53 4.48 11.48 -4.25
C ASN A 53 5.89 11.89 -3.79
N VAL A 54 6.03 13.04 -3.12
CA VAL A 54 7.28 13.49 -2.49
C VAL A 54 7.64 12.61 -1.26
N VAL A 55 6.64 12.01 -0.60
CA VAL A 55 6.80 11.07 0.53
C VAL A 55 6.97 9.61 0.07
N SER A 56 6.87 9.30 -1.23
CA SER A 56 6.97 7.92 -1.77
C SER A 56 8.40 7.32 -1.78
N LEU A 57 9.30 7.82 -0.93
CA LEU A 57 10.53 7.10 -0.57
C LEU A 57 10.34 6.11 0.59
N GLN A 58 9.13 5.87 1.08
CA GLN A 58 8.88 4.85 2.12
C GLN A 58 7.68 3.97 1.78
N ALA A 59 7.95 2.67 1.86
CA ALA A 59 7.11 1.56 1.44
C ALA A 59 5.89 1.30 2.35
N ASP A 60 4.90 0.67 1.72
CA ASP A 60 3.86 -0.22 2.24
C ASP A 60 2.66 0.32 3.05
N THR A 61 1.44 0.09 2.52
CA THR A 61 0.36 -0.75 3.11
C THR A 61 -0.93 -0.76 2.26
N LYS A 62 -1.19 -1.88 1.55
CA LYS A 62 -2.43 -2.67 1.26
C LYS A 62 -3.81 -1.98 0.93
N PRO A 63 -4.86 -2.74 0.54
CA PRO A 63 -5.08 -3.64 -0.60
C PRO A 63 -6.22 -3.10 -1.52
N LEU A 64 -6.23 -3.43 -2.82
CA LEU A 64 -7.38 -3.09 -3.69
C LEU A 64 -7.83 -4.32 -4.47
N GLU A 65 -8.70 -5.12 -3.86
CA GLU A 65 -9.67 -5.92 -4.59
C GLU A 65 -10.83 -5.00 -4.96
N ASP A 66 -10.84 -4.51 -6.20
CA ASP A 66 -11.99 -4.61 -7.09
C ASP A 66 -11.63 -3.95 -8.43
N MET A 67 -11.35 -4.74 -9.47
CA MET A 67 -11.63 -4.39 -10.86
C MET A 67 -11.62 -5.66 -11.71
N ALA A 68 -12.77 -6.32 -11.73
CA ALA A 68 -13.13 -7.27 -12.77
C ALA A 68 -13.12 -6.59 -14.15
N ARG A 69 -11.96 -6.57 -14.81
CA ARG A 69 -11.83 -6.59 -16.27
C ARG A 69 -10.66 -7.51 -16.65
N LYS A 70 -11.00 -8.76 -16.97
CA LYS A 70 -10.11 -9.71 -17.64
C LYS A 70 -9.60 -9.10 -18.95
N LYS A 71 -8.46 -8.41 -18.91
CA LYS A 71 -7.44 -8.56 -19.96
C LYS A 71 -6.47 -9.57 -19.39
N LYS A 72 -6.14 -10.61 -20.16
CA LYS A 72 -4.98 -11.44 -19.88
C LYS A 72 -3.80 -10.49 -19.79
N GLU A 73 -3.36 -10.16 -18.57
CA GLU A 73 -2.05 -9.59 -18.35
C GLU A 73 -1.09 -10.67 -18.81
N GLU A 74 -0.54 -10.51 -20.01
CA GLU A 74 0.69 -11.16 -20.38
C GLU A 74 1.72 -10.68 -19.36
N LYS A 75 1.92 -11.50 -18.31
CA LYS A 75 2.95 -11.26 -17.32
C LYS A 75 4.23 -10.97 -18.09
N SER A 76 4.83 -9.81 -17.84
CA SER A 76 6.08 -9.47 -18.48
C SER A 76 7.07 -10.63 -18.27
N PRO A 77 7.96 -10.92 -19.24
CA PRO A 77 8.92 -12.01 -19.11
C PRO A 77 9.76 -11.89 -17.82
N GLU A 78 9.95 -10.66 -17.35
CA GLU A 78 10.59 -10.34 -16.08
C GLU A 78 9.80 -10.86 -14.86
N VAL A 79 8.47 -10.66 -14.82
CA VAL A 79 7.63 -11.17 -13.72
C VAL A 79 7.67 -12.70 -13.67
N LEU A 80 7.64 -13.38 -14.82
CA LEU A 80 7.75 -14.85 -14.86
C LEU A 80 9.11 -15.34 -14.38
N ALA A 81 10.20 -14.68 -14.80
CA ALA A 81 11.55 -15.01 -14.38
C ALA A 81 11.75 -14.78 -12.88
N LEU A 82 11.24 -13.65 -12.36
CA LEU A 82 11.26 -13.33 -10.93
C LEU A 82 10.44 -14.35 -10.12
N GLU A 83 9.23 -14.69 -10.57
CA GLU A 83 8.41 -15.72 -9.93
C GLU A 83 9.10 -17.10 -9.90
N ALA A 84 9.79 -17.48 -10.98
CA ALA A 84 10.55 -18.72 -11.02
C ALA A 84 11.73 -18.70 -10.04
N ARG A 85 12.44 -17.57 -9.96
CA ARG A 85 13.55 -17.39 -9.01
C ARG A 85 13.08 -17.44 -7.56
N VAL A 86 11.93 -16.83 -7.25
CA VAL A 86 11.32 -16.91 -5.92
C VAL A 86 11.01 -18.35 -5.55
N ARG A 87 10.35 -19.11 -6.44
CA ARG A 87 10.06 -20.54 -6.20
C ARG A 87 11.32 -21.36 -5.93
N GLU A 88 12.38 -21.14 -6.69
CA GLU A 88 13.66 -21.83 -6.50
C GLU A 88 14.27 -21.51 -5.12
N LEU A 89 14.31 -20.23 -4.76
CA LEU A 89 14.85 -19.78 -3.47
C LEU A 89 14.00 -20.29 -2.30
N GLU A 90 12.68 -20.33 -2.42
CA GLU A 90 11.79 -20.91 -1.41
C GLU A 90 12.05 -22.40 -1.22
N LEU A 91 12.23 -23.15 -2.31
CA LEU A 91 12.57 -24.57 -2.24
C LEU A 91 13.94 -24.80 -1.59
N GLN A 92 14.94 -23.99 -1.92
CA GLN A 92 16.26 -24.05 -1.29
C GLN A 92 16.19 -23.76 0.21
N ASN A 93 15.44 -22.73 0.61
CA ASN A 93 15.24 -22.41 2.02
C ASN A 93 14.52 -23.55 2.76
N LEU A 94 13.49 -24.14 2.15
CA LEU A 94 12.79 -25.28 2.72
C LEU A 94 13.75 -26.47 2.93
N ALA A 95 14.55 -26.81 1.92
CA ALA A 95 15.52 -27.89 2.01
C ALA A 95 16.60 -27.62 3.07
N LEU A 96 17.07 -26.37 3.21
CA LEU A 96 18.03 -26.01 4.25
C LEU A 96 17.41 -26.12 5.65
N ASN A 97 16.16 -25.67 5.83
CA ASN A 97 15.45 -25.79 7.09
C ASN A 97 15.22 -27.26 7.47
N THR A 98 14.83 -28.11 6.52
CA THR A 98 14.63 -29.54 6.82
C THR A 98 15.94 -30.22 7.18
N LEU A 99 17.06 -29.86 6.55
CA LEU A 99 18.39 -30.35 6.95
C LEU A 99 18.78 -29.88 8.35
N ILE A 100 18.43 -28.64 8.71
CA ILE A 100 18.60 -28.12 10.08
C ILE A 100 17.75 -28.97 11.05
N ASP A 101 16.47 -29.21 10.75
CA ASP A 101 15.59 -30.02 11.60
C ASP A 101 16.11 -31.45 11.79
N VAL A 102 16.61 -32.06 10.71
CA VAL A 102 17.22 -33.39 10.77
C VAL A 102 18.50 -33.36 11.61
N ALA A 103 19.36 -32.34 11.45
CA ALA A 103 20.57 -32.21 12.25
C ALA A 103 20.26 -32.02 13.74
N GLU A 104 19.30 -31.16 14.07
CA GLU A 104 18.87 -30.92 15.46
C GLU A 104 18.23 -32.18 16.07
N LYS A 105 17.42 -32.91 15.31
CA LYS A 105 16.88 -34.21 15.75
C LYS A 105 17.97 -35.25 16.02
N ASN A 106 19.09 -35.17 15.31
CA ASN A 106 20.27 -36.01 15.54
C ASN A 106 21.23 -35.43 16.59
N GLY A 107 20.84 -34.40 17.33
CA GLY A 107 21.60 -33.83 18.46
C GLY A 107 22.63 -32.78 18.07
N ILE A 108 22.60 -32.28 16.83
CA ILE A 108 23.47 -31.19 16.35
C ILE A 108 22.67 -29.88 16.37
N ASP A 109 22.87 -29.07 17.41
CA ASP A 109 22.24 -27.75 17.54
C ASP A 109 22.85 -26.75 16.51
N ILE A 110 22.18 -26.55 15.36
CA ILE A 110 22.63 -25.62 14.30
C ILE A 110 22.02 -24.22 14.48
N ARG A 111 20.76 -24.12 14.92
CA ARG A 111 20.11 -22.82 15.09
C ARG A 111 20.71 -22.05 16.26
N LYS A 112 20.99 -20.76 16.04
CA LYS A 112 21.32 -19.84 17.13
C LYS A 112 20.12 -19.74 18.08
N LYS A 113 20.21 -20.29 19.29
CA LYS A 113 19.27 -20.00 20.38
C LYS A 113 19.31 -18.49 20.56
N SER A 114 18.21 -17.79 20.26
CA SER A 114 18.06 -16.38 20.59
C SER A 114 18.25 -16.28 22.09
N GLY A 115 19.44 -15.89 22.52
CA GLY A 115 19.74 -15.72 23.93
C GLY A 115 18.76 -14.69 24.46
N ALA A 116 17.93 -15.12 25.42
CA ALA A 116 17.24 -14.20 26.29
C ALA A 116 18.29 -13.25 26.89
N LYS A 117 18.25 -11.98 26.49
CA LYS A 117 18.94 -10.90 27.17
C LYS A 117 17.85 -9.99 27.74
N GLN A 118 17.67 -10.18 29.05
CA GLN A 118 17.26 -9.26 30.12
C GLN A 118 16.33 -8.11 29.77
#